data_AF-A0A2I1IQA7-F1
#
_entry.id   AF-A0A2I1IQA7-F1
#
_cell.length_a   1.000
_cell.length_b   1.000
_cell.length_c   1.000
_cell.angle_alpha   90.00
_cell.angle_beta   90.00
_cell.angle_gamma   90.00
#
_symmetry.space_group_name_H-M   'P 1'
#
loop_
_entity.id
_entity.type
_entity.pdbx_description
1 polymer ?
#
loop_
_entity_poly.entity_id
_entity_poly.type
_entity_poly.pdbx_seq_one_letter_code
_entity_poly.pdbx_strand_id
1 'polypeptide(L)' 'MSDEDILHAASWPQWVEPLDEENPQRELRLGFATDGRLLETVVLIFDSGNELVIHAMKAGPHYARLLG' A
#
# COMPACT_ATOMS: atom_id res chain seq x y z
N MET A 1 8.12 10.87 -5.84
CA MET A 1 8.19 9.44 -5.52
C MET A 1 8.16 8.72 -6.85
N SER A 2 9.05 7.75 -7.08
CA SER A 2 9.08 7.01 -8.34
C SER A 2 8.04 5.90 -8.35
N ASP A 3 7.70 5.40 -9.54
CA ASP A 3 6.83 4.22 -9.68
C ASP A 3 7.47 2.99 -9.03
N GLU A 4 8.80 2.87 -9.09
CA GLU A 4 9.56 1.82 -8.42
C GLU A 4 9.37 1.85 -6.90
N ASP A 5 9.42 3.03 -6.27
CA ASP A 5 9.17 3.18 -4.83
C ASP A 5 7.75 2.72 -4.45
N ILE A 6 6.77 3.11 -5.28
CA ILE A 6 5.36 2.79 -5.06
C ILE A 6 5.14 1.28 -5.17
N LEU A 7 5.65 0.68 -6.25
CA LEU A 7 5.52 -0.75 -6.51
C LEU A 7 6.24 -1.56 -5.42
N HIS A 8 7.46 -1.16 -5.03
CA HIS A 8 8.19 -1.84 -3.96
C HIS A 8 7.40 -1.83 -2.64
N ALA A 9 6.87 -0.67 -2.23
CA ALA A 9 6.08 -0.55 -1.01
C ALA A 9 4.77 -1.36 -1.08
N ALA A 10 4.08 -1.34 -2.22
CA ALA A 10 2.82 -2.05 -2.41
C ALA A 10 3.00 -3.58 -2.48
N SER A 11 4.11 -4.06 -3.05
CA SER A 11 4.42 -5.50 -3.18
C SER A 11 4.99 -6.12 -1.90
N TRP A 12 5.60 -5.32 -1.02
CA TRP A 12 6.18 -5.79 0.24
C TRP A 12 5.61 -5.04 1.46
N PRO A 13 4.28 -5.08 1.67
CA PRO A 13 3.65 -4.33 2.74
C PRO A 13 3.99 -4.90 4.11
N GLN A 14 4.19 -4.02 5.09
CA GLN A 14 4.28 -4.35 6.51
C GLN A 14 2.91 -4.41 7.17
N TRP A 15 1.92 -3.75 6.58
CA TRP A 15 0.53 -3.76 7.03
C TRP A 15 -0.42 -3.77 5.83
N VAL A 16 -1.49 -4.54 5.93
CA VAL A 16 -2.56 -4.62 4.93
C VAL A 16 -3.89 -4.59 5.66
N GLU A 17 -4.80 -3.72 5.23
CA GLU A 17 -6.16 -3.61 5.76
C GLU A 17 -7.17 -3.47 4.61
N PRO A 18 -8.21 -4.33 4.55
CA PRO A 18 -9.28 -4.14 3.58
C PRO A 18 -10.05 -2.85 3.91
N LEU A 19 -10.29 -2.01 2.91
CA LEU A 19 -11.06 -0.77 3.07
C LEU A 19 -12.58 -1.02 2.96
N ASP A 20 -12.97 -2.11 2.32
CA ASP A 20 -14.35 -2.51 2.05
C ASP A 20 -14.43 -3.98 1.63
N GLU A 21 -15.65 -4.43 1.32
CA GLU A 21 -15.98 -5.75 0.80
C GLU A 21 -16.41 -5.70 -0.68
N GLU A 22 -16.00 -4.67 -1.44
CA GLU A 22 -16.34 -4.52 -2.86
C GLU A 22 -15.45 -5.38 -3.77
N ASN A 23 -15.78 -5.46 -5.07
CA ASN A 23 -14.98 -6.14 -6.09
C ASN A 23 -14.77 -5.21 -7.32
N PRO A 24 -13.51 -4.86 -7.69
CA PRO A 24 -12.26 -5.32 -7.08
C PRO A 24 -12.09 -4.79 -5.65
N GLN A 25 -11.53 -5.63 -4.78
CA GLN A 25 -11.38 -5.26 -3.38
C GLN A 25 -10.30 -4.21 -3.22
N ARG A 26 -10.53 -3.23 -2.34
CA ARG A 26 -9.55 -2.19 -2.03
C ARG A 26 -8.79 -2.54 -0.77
N GLU A 27 -7.47 -2.51 -0.86
CA GLU A 27 -6.58 -2.68 0.28
C GLU A 27 -5.80 -1.39 0.55
N LEU A 28 -5.78 -0.95 1.81
CA LEU A 28 -4.79 -0.03 2.33
C LEU A 28 -3.53 -0.82 2.69
N ARG A 29 -2.41 -0.47 2.07
CA ARG A 29 -1.11 -1.10 2.31
C ARG A 29 -0.09 -0.08 2.82
N LEU A 30 0.57 -0.40 3.92
CA LEU A 30 1.74 0.35 4.40
C LEU A 30 3.01 -0.42 4.08
N GLY A 31 3.95 0.20 3.37
CA GLY A 31 5.20 -0.45 2.97
C GLY A 31 6.35 0.52 2.81
N PHE A 32 7.59 0.01 2.87
CA PHE A 32 8.77 0.84 2.70
C PHE A 32 9.12 0.98 1.21
N ALA A 33 9.37 2.23 0.79
CA ALA A 33 9.98 2.55 -0.50
C ALA A 33 11.43 2.02 -0.56
N THR A 34 12.05 2.10 -1.75
CA THR A 34 13.44 1.66 -1.94
C THR A 34 14.44 2.49 -1.12
N ASP A 35 14.08 3.74 -0.81
CA ASP A 35 14.85 4.67 0.04
C ASP A 35 14.59 4.48 1.55
N GLY A 36 13.74 3.52 1.94
CA GLY A 36 13.39 3.23 3.34
C GLY A 36 12.31 4.15 3.93
N ARG A 37 11.71 5.05 3.15
CA ARG A 37 10.56 5.85 3.61
C ARG A 37 9.29 5.00 3.64
N LEU A 38 8.52 5.12 4.72
CA LEU A 38 7.20 4.50 4.80
C LEU A 38 6.19 5.21 3.87
N LEU A 39 5.51 4.42 3.06
CA LEU A 39 4.45 4.86 2.15
C LEU A 39 3.13 4.22 2.54
N GLU A 40 2.07 4.98 2.31
CA GLU A 40 0.69 4.50 2.29
C GLU A 40 0.27 4.34 0.83
N THR A 41 -0.29 3.19 0.48
CA THR A 41 -0.80 2.90 -0.87
C THR A 41 -2.20 2.31 -0.79
N VAL A 42 -3.02 2.57 -1.81
CA VAL A 42 -4.30 1.86 -2.01
C VAL A 42 -4.17 1.00 -3.25
N VAL A 43 -4.42 -0.29 -3.10
CA VAL A 43 -4.29 -1.30 -4.15
C VAL A 43 -5.65 -1.94 -4.41
N LEU A 44 -6.04 -2.02 -5.68
CA LEU A 44 -7.16 -2.84 -6.13
C LEU A 44 -6.69 -4.27 -6.35
N ILE A 45 -7.40 -5.22 -5.75
CA ILE A 45 -7.18 -6.66 -5.92
C ILE A 45 -8.33 -7.21 -6.76
N PHE A 46 -7.99 -7.67 -7.96
CA PHE A 46 -8.96 -8.25 -8.88
C PHE A 46 -9.05 -9.77 -8.67
N ASP A 47 -10.21 -10.37 -8.94
CA ASP A 47 -10.41 -11.82 -8.88
C ASP A 47 -9.42 -12.62 -9.77
N SER A 48 -8.86 -11.98 -10.80
CA SER A 48 -7.84 -12.57 -11.65
C SER A 48 -6.47 -12.70 -10.98
N GLY A 49 -6.30 -12.17 -9.77
CA GLY A 49 -5.02 -12.03 -9.07
C GLY A 49 -4.17 -10.85 -9.55
N ASN A 50 -4.70 -10.01 -10.46
CA ASN A 50 -4.02 -8.78 -10.84
C ASN A 50 -4.16 -7.75 -9.72
N GLU A 51 -3.14 -6.91 -9.57
CA GLU A 51 -3.13 -5.81 -8.63
C GLU A 51 -2.94 -4.48 -9.37
N LEU A 52 -3.61 -3.42 -8.90
CA LEU A 52 -3.44 -2.07 -9.43
C LEU A 52 -3.32 -1.06 -8.28
N VAL A 53 -2.19 -0.36 -8.21
CA VAL A 53 -2.05 0.77 -7.29
C VAL A 53 -2.84 1.96 -7.84
N ILE A 54 -3.82 2.44 -7.08
CA ILE A 54 -4.66 3.59 -7.45
C ILE A 54 -4.38 4.84 -6.61
N HIS A 55 -3.62 4.70 -5.53
CA HIS A 55 -3.18 5.81 -4.69
C HIS A 55 -1.83 5.49 -4.04
N ALA A 56 -0.99 6.51 -3.89
CA ALA A 56 0.26 6.40 -3.14
C ALA A 56 0.69 7.75 -2.54
N MET A 57 1.01 7.76 -1.26
CA MET A 57 1.49 8.95 -0.55
C MET A 57 2.48 8.59 0.56
N LYS A 58 3.18 9.60 1.09
CA LYS A 58 4.00 9.40 2.30
C LYS A 58 3.07 9.06 3.46
N ALA A 59 3.39 8.00 4.21
CA ALA A 59 2.58 7.61 5.35
C ALA A 59 2.55 8.73 6.40
N GLY A 60 1.36 9.02 6.92
CA GLY A 60 1.16 9.99 7.98
C GLY A 60 1.81 9.55 9.31
N PRO A 61 2.10 10.49 10.24
CA PRO A 61 2.76 10.18 11.51
C PRO A 61 2.00 9.20 12.41
N HIS A 62 0.68 9.07 12.22
CA HIS A 62 -0.17 8.17 13.00
C HIS A 62 0.12 6.69 12.72
N TYR A 63 0.60 6.34 11.52
CA TYR A 63 0.94 4.96 11.17
C TYR A 63 2.26 4.48 11.75
N ALA A 64 3.19 5.39 12.09
CA ALA A 64 4.45 5.00 12.73
C ALA A 64 4.20 4.21 14.03
N ARG A 65 3.08 4.46 14.70
CA ARG A 65 2.70 3.77 15.94
C ARG A 65 2.17 2.35 15.73
N LEU A 66 1.75 1.99 14.50
CA LEU A 66 1.29 0.64 14.17
C LEU A 66 2.46 -0.33 13.95
N LEU A 67 3.67 0.19 13.74
CA LEU A 67 4.85 -0.60 13.35
C LEU A 67 5.84 -0.88 14.49
N GLY A 68 5.55 -0.45 15.73
CA GLY A 68 6.35 -0.71 16.94
C GLY A 68 6.99 0.52 17.55
#